data_AF-A0A839FKG8-F1
#
_entry.id   AF-A0A839FKG8-F1
#
_cell.length_a   1.000
_cell.length_b   1.000
_cell.length_c   1.000
_cell.angle_alpha   90.00
_cell.angle_beta   90.00
_cell.angle_gamma   90.00
#
_symmetry.space_group_name_H-M   'P 1'
#
loop_
_entity.id
_entity.type
_entity.pdbx_description
1 polymer ?
#
loop_
_entity_poly.entity_id
_entity_poly.type
_entity_poly.pdbx_seq_one_letter_code
_entity_poly.pdbx_strand_id
1 'polypeptide(L)' 'MDMRRTGAIEAVSDGGTVESIATKMGNSIDQNKTLQKTYMLVNLASVHAADESRKIGRKNIASQQNEIKS' A
#
# COMPACT_ATOMS: atom_id res chain seq x y z
N MET A 1 5.52 1.66 3.06
CA MET A 1 4.09 1.75 2.74
C MET A 1 4.04 2.05 1.26
N ASP A 2 3.26 1.27 0.50
CA ASP A 2 3.05 1.58 -0.90
C ASP A 2 2.02 2.72 -0.98
N MET A 3 2.51 3.96 -1.05
CA MET A 3 1.67 5.16 -1.00
C MET A 3 0.64 5.21 -2.14
N ARG A 4 0.93 4.56 -3.26
CA ARG A 4 0.02 4.48 -4.40
C ARG A 4 -1.16 3.55 -4.10
N ARG A 5 -0.87 2.40 -3.47
CA ARG A 5 -1.89 1.46 -2.97
C ARG A 5 -2.73 2.09 -1.87
N THR A 6 -2.08 2.69 -0.86
CA THR A 6 -2.78 3.33 0.27
C THR A 6 -3.72 4.43 -0.23
N GLY A 7 -3.24 5.34 -1.08
CA GLY A 7 -4.07 6.42 -1.63
C GLY A 7 -5.22 5.92 -2.53
N ALA A 8 -5.04 4.80 -3.25
CA ALA A 8 -6.12 4.20 -4.03
C ALA A 8 -7.20 3.56 -3.14
N ILE A 9 -6.81 2.88 -2.06
CA ILE A 9 -7.74 2.26 -1.10
C ILE A 9 -8.54 3.33 -0.36
N GLU A 10 -7.87 4.38 0.13
CA GLU A 10 -8.53 5.51 0.82
C GLU A 10 -9.55 6.20 -0.08
N ALA A 11 -9.17 6.50 -1.33
CA ALA A 11 -10.07 7.15 -2.29
C ALA A 11 -11.30 6.29 -2.59
N VAL A 12 -11.15 4.98 -2.76
CA VAL A 12 -12.28 4.07 -2.99
C VAL A 12 -13.19 3.97 -1.76
N SER A 13 -12.62 3.99 -0.55
CA SER A 13 -13.40 3.90 0.69
C SER A 13 -14.38 5.06 0.89
N ASP A 14 -14.09 6.21 0.28
CA ASP A 14 -14.92 7.43 0.29
C ASP A 14 -15.72 7.60 -1.02
N GLY A 15 -15.85 6.55 -1.83
CA GLY A 15 -16.66 6.55 -3.06
C GLY A 15 -15.97 7.12 -4.30
N GLY A 16 -14.65 7.29 -4.28
CA GLY A 16 -13.86 7.75 -5.43
C GLY A 16 -13.95 6.80 -6.62
N THR A 17 -14.20 7.36 -7.81
CA THR A 17 -14.32 6.58 -9.05
C THR A 17 -12.97 6.17 -9.63
N VAL A 18 -12.98 5.15 -10.49
CA VAL A 18 -11.77 4.66 -11.16
C VAL A 18 -11.14 5.74 -12.03
N GLU A 19 -11.96 6.60 -12.63
CA GLU A 19 -11.58 7.70 -13.51
C GLU A 19 -10.87 8.82 -12.73
N SER A 20 -11.39 9.19 -11.55
CA SER A 20 -10.77 10.22 -10.72
C SER A 20 -9.43 9.76 -10.14
N ILE A 21 -9.35 8.48 -9.75
CA ILE A 21 -8.10 7.85 -9.31
C ILE A 21 -7.13 7.75 -10.49
N ALA A 22 -7.56 7.33 -11.67
CA ALA A 22 -6.70 7.24 -12.85
C ALA A 22 -6.09 8.60 -13.21
N THR A 23 -6.92 9.65 -13.20
CA THR A 23 -6.50 11.03 -13.45
C THR A 23 -5.48 11.49 -12.41
N LYS A 24 -5.74 11.27 -11.11
CA LYS A 24 -4.81 11.63 -10.02
C LYS A 24 -3.47 10.90 -10.12
N MET A 25 -3.50 9.66 -10.59
CA MET A 25 -2.32 8.79 -10.68
C MET A 25 -1.56 8.93 -12.01
N GLY A 26 -2.11 9.69 -12.97
CA GLY A 26 -1.53 9.84 -14.31
C GLY A 26 -1.57 8.56 -15.14
N ASN A 27 -2.53 7.66 -14.88
CA ASN A 27 -2.66 6.38 -15.55
C ASN A 27 -3.84 6.38 -16.53
N SER A 28 -3.84 5.46 -17.51
CA SER A 28 -5.07 5.17 -18.25
C SER A 28 -6.11 4.48 -17.37
N ILE A 29 -7.39 4.58 -17.74
CA ILE A 29 -8.49 3.94 -16.99
C ILE A 29 -8.28 2.42 -16.92
N ASP A 30 -7.83 1.78 -17.99
CA ASP A 30 -7.62 0.32 -18.03
C ASP A 30 -6.43 -0.13 -17.19
N GLN A 31 -5.35 0.67 -17.18
CA GLN A 31 -4.26 0.47 -16.23
C GLN A 31 -4.77 0.60 -14.80
N ASN A 32 -5.62 1.59 -14.53
CA ASN A 32 -6.15 1.80 -13.19
C ASN A 32 -7.15 0.72 -12.75
N LYS A 33 -7.96 0.15 -13.66
CA LYS A 33 -8.82 -1.02 -13.40
C LYS A 33 -7.99 -2.25 -13.05
N THR A 34 -6.89 -2.46 -13.75
CA THR A 34 -5.95 -3.55 -13.47
C THR A 34 -5.32 -3.37 -12.08
N LEU A 35 -4.84 -2.16 -11.78
CA LEU A 35 -4.30 -1.80 -10.48
C LEU A 35 -5.33 -1.89 -9.35
N GLN A 36 -6.56 -1.45 -9.58
CA GLN A 36 -7.66 -1.62 -8.62
C GLN A 36 -7.90 -3.09 -8.31
N LYS A 37 -7.91 -3.99 -9.31
CA LYS A 37 -8.00 -5.43 -9.03
C LYS A 37 -6.81 -5.91 -8.18
N THR A 38 -5.60 -5.43 -8.43
CA THR A 38 -4.42 -5.75 -7.63
C THR A 38 -4.46 -5.21 -6.21
N TYR A 39 -5.10 -4.06 -5.99
CA TYR A 39 -5.10 -3.34 -4.71
C TYR A 39 -6.36 -3.53 -3.86
N MET A 40 -7.52 -3.73 -4.48
CA MET A 40 -8.82 -3.82 -3.81
C MET A 40 -9.25 -5.25 -3.47
N LEU A 41 -8.80 -6.27 -4.23
CA LEU A 41 -9.19 -7.68 -3.96
C LEU A 41 -8.49 -8.29 -2.74
N VAL A 42 -7.70 -7.52 -2.00
CA VAL A 42 -7.00 -8.01 -0.82
C VAL A 42 -7.77 -7.60 0.42
N ASN A 43 -8.01 -8.57 1.30
CA ASN A 43 -8.53 -8.35 2.64
C ASN A 43 -7.71 -7.25 3.35
N LEU A 44 -8.35 -6.12 3.68
CA LEU A 44 -7.71 -4.98 4.34
C LEU A 44 -6.95 -5.39 5.60
N ALA A 45 -7.45 -6.39 6.33
CA ALA A 45 -6.77 -6.94 7.50
C ALA A 45 -5.41 -7.57 7.15
N SER A 46 -5.28 -8.22 5.99
CA SER A 46 -4.01 -8.77 5.51
C SER A 46 -3.00 -7.68 5.17
N VAL A 47 -3.46 -6.54 4.63
CA VAL A 47 -2.59 -5.37 4.37
C VAL A 47 -2.09 -4.78 5.69
N HIS A 48 -2.98 -4.56 6.65
CA HIS A 48 -2.60 -4.04 7.97
C HIS A 48 -1.64 -4.97 8.71
N ALA A 49 -1.90 -6.29 8.66
CA ALA A 49 -1.02 -7.28 9.27
C ALA A 49 0.39 -7.24 8.67
N ALA A 50 0.50 -7.15 7.34
CA ALA A 50 1.78 -7.03 6.67
C ALA A 50 2.54 -5.74 7.05
N ASP A 51 1.83 -4.61 7.20
CA ASP A 51 2.45 -3.34 7.60
C ASP A 51 2.98 -3.37 9.05
N GLU A 52 2.24 -3.97 9.98
CA GLU A 52 2.71 -4.17 11.35
C GLU A 52 3.91 -5.13 11.41
N SER A 53 3.87 -6.25 10.68
CA SER A 53 5.04 -7.14 10.56
C SER A 53 6.26 -6.38 10.01
N ARG A 54 6.07 -5.52 9.01
CA ARG A 54 7.15 -4.70 8.44
C ARG A 54 7.71 -3.70 9.45
N LYS A 55 6.87 -3.13 10.31
CA LYS A 55 7.29 -2.21 11.39
C LYS A 55 8.15 -2.92 12.42
N ILE A 56 7.76 -4.13 12.83
CA ILE A 56 8.53 -4.98 13.74
C ILE A 56 9.86 -5.38 13.10
N GLY A 57 9.82 -5.87 11.85
CA GLY A 57 11.03 -6.26 11.12
C GLY A 57 12.07 -5.13 11.00
N ARG A 58 11.63 -3.89 10.73
CA ARG A 58 12.55 -2.74 10.71
C ARG A 58 13.25 -2.50 12.06
N LYS A 59 12.53 -2.66 13.18
CA LYS A 59 13.12 -2.52 14.51
C LYS A 59 14.17 -3.59 14.77
N ASN A 60 13.86 -4.84 14.41
CA ASN A 60 14.78 -5.96 14.61
C ASN A 60 16.06 -5.81 13.79
N ILE A 61 15.93 -5.42 12.51
CA ILE A 61 17.09 -5.16 11.63
C ILE A 61 17.94 -4.01 12.19
N ALA A 62 17.32 -2.93 12.67
CA ALA A 62 18.04 -1.81 13.27
C ALA A 62 18.79 -2.23 14.55
N SER A 63 18.20 -3.09 15.39
CA SER A 63 18.87 -3.66 16.58
C SER A 63 20.09 -4.49 16.20
N GLN A 64 19.92 -5.43 15.26
CA GLN A 64 21.02 -6.28 14.78
C GLN A 64 22.17 -5.46 14.18
N GLN A 65 21.86 -4.39 13.43
CA GLN A 65 22.88 -3.49 12.88
C GLN A 65 23.66 -2.72 13.95
N ASN A 66 23.05 -2.44 15.10
CA ASN A 66 23.73 -1.79 16.22
C ASN A 66 24.61 -2.78 17.01
N GLU A 67 24.16 -4.03 17.16
CA GLU A 67 24.94 -5.10 17.80
C GLU A 67 26.20 -5.48 17.00
N ILE A 68 26.12 -5.48 15.66
CA ILE A 68 27.27 -5.78 14.78
C ILE A 68 28.30 -4.64 14.75
N LYS A 69 27.91 -3.41 15.09
CA LYS A 69 28.78 -2.22 15.09
C LYS A 69 29.42 -1.92 16.45
N SER A 70 29.03 -2.63 17.51
CA SER A 70 29.58 -2.50 18.87
C SER A 70 30.71 -3.48 19.12
#